data_AF-W2FNT3-F1
#
_entry.id   AF-W2FNT3-F1
#
_cell.length_a   1.000
_cell.length_b   1.000
_cell.length_c   1.000
_cell.angle_alpha   90.00
_cell.angle_beta   90.00
_cell.angle_gamma   90.00
#
_symmetry.space_group_name_H-M   'P 1'
#
loop_
_entity.id
_entity.type
_entity.pdbx_description
1 polymer ?
#
loop_
_entity_poly.entity_id
_entity_poly.type
_entity_poly.pdbx_seq_one_letter_code
_entity_poly.pdbx_strand_id
1 'polypeptide(L)'
;PTPEVVEQFDDILMVNEGHMVYHGPRTEILDYFDERGFSCPPRVDPADFLIEVTSGRGHRYSNGKVEKKDLAVTSEDFNNLFCQSIIYKKTHEAISKGFNEHQFENPEDFQKAKSVANLARSKQKSEFGLAFVPSTLLLLNRQKLIWLRDPPLLWGKLFEALIVGLVLGMIYFNVNSTYYLRMIFFSIALFQRQAWQQITISFQLRGVFYKQRPRNFFRTMSYAIAETVVQIPVNLSVSFILGTFFYFMSGLTRTFEKYIVFFLVLVCFQHAIGAYMTMLSSLSPSITVGQALAGISVSFFLLFSGNIILADLIPNYWIWMYWFNPLAWALRSNMLSEFSSDRYTPAQSAKFLDSFSISEGTEYIWFGIGILLAYYLFFTTLNGLALHFIRYEKYKGVSVKAMTDNASEEDNVYVEVRTPGAGDVVQTKARGAGLPFTPSNLCIKDLEYFVTLPSGEEKQLLRGITAHFEPGRMVALMGATGAGKTTLMDVIAG
;
A
#
# COMPACT_ATOMS: atom_id res chain seq x y z
N PRO A 1 17.41 -25.32 8.27
CA PRO A 1 16.85 -25.74 6.96
C PRO A 1 17.11 -27.22 6.82
N THR A 2 16.25 -27.99 6.15
CA THR A 2 16.51 -29.42 5.97
C THR A 2 17.79 -29.63 5.15
N PRO A 3 18.53 -30.75 5.35
CA PRO A 3 19.77 -31.03 4.63
C PRO A 3 19.61 -30.93 3.11
N GLU A 4 18.50 -31.47 2.58
CA GLU A 4 18.15 -31.45 1.15
C GLU A 4 18.06 -30.02 0.59
N VAL A 5 17.58 -29.07 1.40
CA VAL A 5 17.50 -27.64 1.02
C VAL A 5 18.89 -27.00 1.09
N VAL A 6 19.72 -27.39 2.06
CA VAL A 6 21.10 -26.88 2.17
C VAL A 6 21.95 -27.32 0.98
N GLU A 7 21.72 -28.53 0.47
CA GLU A 7 22.43 -29.07 -0.70
C GLU A 7 22.17 -28.30 -2.00
N GLN A 8 21.06 -27.57 -2.10
CA GLN A 8 20.71 -26.75 -3.26
C GLN A 8 21.46 -25.42 -3.32
N PHE A 9 22.16 -25.02 -2.27
CA PHE A 9 22.94 -23.78 -2.25
C PHE A 9 24.37 -23.98 -2.75
N ASP A 10 24.91 -22.95 -3.41
CA ASP A 10 26.30 -22.91 -3.84
C ASP A 10 27.19 -22.38 -2.72
N ASP A 11 26.79 -21.26 -2.11
CA ASP A 11 27.51 -20.60 -1.02
C ASP A 11 26.61 -20.49 0.23
N ILE A 12 27.22 -20.35 1.40
CA ILE A 12 26.54 -20.11 2.68
C ILE A 12 27.09 -18.82 3.28
N LEU A 13 26.20 -17.91 3.65
CA LEU A 13 26.50 -16.74 4.46
C LEU A 13 25.91 -16.94 5.86
N MET A 14 26.76 -16.96 6.86
CA MET A 14 26.39 -17.23 8.25
C MET A 14 26.61 -16.00 9.13
N VAL A 15 25.57 -15.58 9.84
CA VAL A 15 25.58 -14.42 10.74
C VAL A 15 25.21 -14.87 12.15
N ASN A 16 25.92 -14.33 13.16
CA ASN A 16 25.60 -14.51 14.57
C ASN A 16 25.67 -13.17 15.32
N GLU A 17 24.57 -12.77 15.97
CA GLU A 17 24.44 -11.47 16.67
C GLU A 17 24.98 -10.27 15.88
N GLY A 18 24.69 -10.22 14.57
CA GLY A 18 25.15 -9.15 13.68
C GLY A 18 26.60 -9.25 13.20
N HIS A 19 27.37 -10.24 13.65
CA HIS A 19 28.73 -10.52 13.18
C HIS A 19 28.75 -11.63 12.14
N MET A 20 29.73 -11.59 11.23
CA MET A 20 29.89 -12.61 10.21
C MET A 20 30.72 -13.78 10.73
N VAL A 21 30.17 -14.99 10.65
CA VAL A 21 30.87 -16.20 11.10
C VAL A 21 31.52 -16.94 9.94
N TYR A 22 30.86 -16.94 8.79
CA TYR A 22 31.32 -17.64 7.60
C TYR A 22 30.66 -17.05 6.35
N HIS A 23 31.41 -16.97 5.25
CA HIS A 23 30.86 -16.65 3.94
C HIS A 23 31.71 -17.30 2.84
N GLY A 24 31.21 -18.36 2.22
CA GLY A 24 31.94 -19.14 1.22
C GLY A 24 31.19 -20.39 0.74
N PRO A 25 31.87 -21.28 -0.03
CA PRO A 25 31.25 -22.45 -0.63
C PRO A 25 30.69 -23.42 0.39
N ARG A 26 29.49 -23.96 0.15
CA ARG A 26 28.87 -24.91 1.10
C ARG A 26 29.71 -26.16 1.36
N THR A 27 30.57 -26.55 0.42
CA THR A 27 31.43 -27.74 0.54
C THR A 27 32.58 -27.54 1.51
N GLU A 28 33.04 -26.30 1.70
CA GLU A 28 34.19 -25.98 2.55
C GLU A 28 33.78 -25.64 4.00
N ILE A 29 32.48 -25.52 4.28
CA ILE A 29 32.00 -25.03 5.58
C ILE A 29 32.33 -26.00 6.73
N LEU A 30 32.20 -27.32 6.52
CA LEU A 30 32.48 -28.29 7.58
C LEU A 30 33.98 -28.38 7.87
N ASP A 31 34.81 -28.33 6.83
CA ASP A 31 36.27 -28.31 6.98
C ASP A 31 36.72 -27.05 7.73
N TYR A 32 36.12 -25.89 7.42
CA TYR A 32 36.39 -24.63 8.11
C TYR A 32 36.15 -24.70 9.63
N PHE A 33 35.06 -25.35 10.05
CA PHE A 33 34.74 -25.55 11.47
C PHE A 33 35.58 -26.66 12.12
N ASP A 34 35.95 -27.70 11.37
CA ASP A 34 36.78 -28.79 11.88
C ASP A 34 38.21 -28.32 12.19
N GLU A 35 38.80 -27.47 11.34
CA GLU A 35 40.09 -26.80 11.59
C GLU A 35 40.07 -25.93 12.85
N ARG A 36 38.90 -25.37 13.20
CA ARG A 36 38.70 -24.49 14.37
C ARG A 36 38.27 -25.25 15.63
N GLY A 37 38.29 -26.58 15.59
CA GLY A 37 38.08 -27.42 16.76
C GLY A 37 36.68 -28.01 16.90
N PHE A 38 35.80 -27.87 15.88
CA PHE A 38 34.42 -28.35 15.92
C PHE A 38 34.15 -29.39 14.81
N SER A 39 33.88 -30.65 15.17
CA SER A 39 33.57 -31.71 14.19
C SER A 39 32.07 -32.04 14.21
N CYS A 40 31.46 -32.09 13.03
CA CYS A 40 30.06 -32.52 12.88
C CYS A 40 29.94 -34.05 13.03
N PRO A 41 29.10 -34.57 13.95
CA PRO A 41 28.88 -36.02 14.07
C PRO A 41 28.08 -36.60 12.87
N PRO A 42 28.25 -37.89 12.52
CA PRO A 42 27.64 -38.49 11.32
C PRO A 42 26.10 -38.54 11.28
N ARG A 43 25.44 -38.38 12.43
CA ARG A 43 23.96 -38.44 12.56
C ARG A 43 23.32 -37.09 12.88
N VAL A 44 24.11 -36.03 12.89
CA VAL A 44 23.63 -34.67 13.15
C VAL A 44 23.54 -33.95 11.81
N ASP A 45 22.42 -33.25 11.58
CA ASP A 45 22.27 -32.41 10.41
C ASP A 45 23.35 -31.31 10.42
N PRO A 46 24.16 -31.16 9.36
CA PRO A 46 25.13 -30.07 9.25
C PRO A 46 24.56 -28.69 9.56
N ALA A 47 23.31 -28.42 9.16
CA ALA A 47 22.68 -27.11 9.41
C ALA A 47 22.45 -26.86 10.91
N ASP A 48 21.96 -27.87 11.62
CA ASP A 48 21.73 -27.82 13.06
C ASP A 48 23.06 -27.74 13.83
N PHE A 49 24.05 -28.53 13.41
CA PHE A 49 25.41 -28.46 13.95
C PHE A 49 25.98 -27.04 13.91
N LEU A 50 25.92 -26.38 12.74
CA LEU A 50 26.43 -25.01 12.57
C LEU A 50 25.71 -24.02 13.50
N ILE A 51 24.37 -24.11 13.58
CA ILE A 51 23.57 -23.24 14.45
C ILE A 51 23.92 -23.47 15.93
N GLU A 52 24.09 -24.73 16.37
CA GLU A 52 24.42 -25.02 17.76
C GLU A 52 25.84 -24.60 18.15
N VAL A 53 26.80 -24.71 17.23
CA VAL A 53 28.17 -24.24 17.45
C VAL A 53 28.18 -22.74 17.69
N THR A 54 27.44 -21.98 16.88
CA THR A 54 27.36 -20.51 17.00
C THR A 54 26.46 -20.03 18.12
N SER A 55 25.50 -20.84 18.60
CA SER A 55 24.61 -20.48 19.71
C SER A 55 25.21 -20.72 21.11
N GLY A 56 26.54 -20.87 21.22
CA GLY A 56 27.24 -21.11 22.49
C GLY A 56 27.18 -22.56 23.01
N ARG A 57 26.64 -23.51 22.23
CA ARG A 57 26.62 -24.95 22.58
C ARG A 57 27.74 -25.74 21.91
N GLY A 58 28.68 -25.05 21.25
CA GLY A 58 29.78 -25.64 20.48
C GLY A 58 30.72 -26.57 21.26
N HIS A 59 30.84 -26.42 22.58
CA HIS A 59 31.69 -27.29 23.41
C HIS A 59 31.33 -28.79 23.30
N ARG A 60 30.07 -29.12 22.96
CA ARG A 60 29.62 -30.51 22.75
C ARG A 60 30.23 -31.16 21.50
N TYR A 61 30.70 -30.35 20.56
CA TYR A 61 31.25 -30.78 19.28
C TYR A 61 32.78 -30.63 19.18
N SER A 62 33.44 -30.41 20.33
CA SER A 62 34.90 -30.28 20.38
C SER A 62 35.58 -31.56 19.89
N ASN A 63 36.42 -31.43 18.85
CA ASN A 63 37.16 -32.54 18.25
C ASN A 63 38.53 -32.78 18.90
N GLY A 64 38.91 -31.98 19.90
CA GLY A 64 40.18 -32.08 20.63
C GLY A 64 41.42 -31.59 19.89
N LYS A 65 41.29 -31.07 18.65
CA LYS A 65 42.41 -30.44 17.90
C LYS A 65 42.83 -29.10 18.49
N VAL A 66 41.88 -28.40 19.11
CA VAL A 66 42.07 -27.13 19.83
C VAL A 66 41.71 -27.37 21.29
N GLU A 67 42.49 -26.83 22.22
CA GLU A 67 42.16 -26.93 23.64
C GLU A 67 40.80 -26.29 23.92
N LYS A 68 40.02 -26.91 24.83
CA LYS A 68 38.65 -26.44 25.14
C LYS A 68 38.57 -24.99 25.62
N LYS A 69 39.68 -24.43 26.12
CA LYS A 69 39.79 -23.05 26.59
C LYS A 69 39.93 -22.04 25.44
N ASP A 70 40.48 -22.48 24.32
CA ASP A 70 40.78 -21.64 23.16
C ASP A 70 39.71 -21.77 22.05
N LEU A 71 38.65 -22.54 22.31
CA LEU A 71 37.49 -22.62 21.41
C LEU A 71 36.74 -21.28 21.40
N ALA A 72 36.34 -20.83 20.21
CA ALA A 72 35.48 -19.67 20.08
C ALA A 72 34.13 -19.92 20.77
N VAL A 73 33.73 -19.00 21.64
CA VAL A 73 32.45 -19.07 22.36
C VAL A 73 31.57 -17.87 21.99
N THR A 74 32.15 -16.68 21.85
CA THR A 74 31.39 -15.47 21.56
C THR A 74 31.28 -15.22 20.06
N SER A 75 30.23 -14.49 19.67
CA SER A 75 30.02 -14.05 18.28
C SER A 75 31.20 -13.25 17.72
N GLU A 76 31.89 -12.49 18.58
CA GLU A 76 33.07 -11.70 18.22
C GLU A 76 34.30 -12.59 17.97
N ASP A 77 34.50 -13.64 18.78
CA ASP A 77 35.59 -14.61 18.58
C ASP A 77 35.47 -15.30 17.22
N PHE A 78 34.25 -15.75 16.88
CA PHE A 78 33.98 -16.36 15.57
C PHE A 78 34.26 -15.40 14.41
N ASN A 79 33.90 -14.13 14.56
CA ASN A 79 34.16 -13.09 13.56
C ASN A 79 35.65 -12.81 13.40
N ASN A 80 36.40 -12.74 14.50
CA ASN A 80 37.85 -12.54 14.47
C ASN A 80 38.55 -13.71 13.76
N LEU A 81 38.14 -14.95 14.04
CA LEU A 81 38.63 -16.15 13.35
C LEU A 81 38.26 -16.18 11.86
N PHE A 82 37.09 -15.62 11.51
CA PHE A 82 36.67 -15.49 10.12
C PHE A 82 37.49 -14.44 9.38
N CYS A 83 37.69 -13.26 9.95
CA CYS A 83 38.51 -12.18 9.37
C CYS A 83 39.97 -12.60 9.13
N GLN A 84 40.50 -13.51 9.94
CA GLN A 84 41.85 -14.07 9.77
C GLN A 84 41.92 -15.18 8.70
N SER A 85 40.78 -15.74 8.31
CA SER A 85 40.70 -16.88 7.39
C SER A 85 41.12 -16.55 5.96
N ILE A 86 41.54 -17.59 5.24
CA ILE A 86 41.85 -17.50 3.79
C ILE A 86 40.58 -17.14 3.01
N ILE A 87 39.42 -17.64 3.44
CA ILE A 87 38.12 -17.40 2.80
C ILE A 87 37.76 -15.90 2.83
N TYR A 88 37.96 -15.25 3.98
CA TYR A 88 37.77 -13.81 4.10
C TYR A 88 38.75 -13.02 3.23
N LYS A 89 40.04 -13.40 3.21
CA LYS A 89 41.05 -12.76 2.34
C LYS A 89 40.68 -12.87 0.87
N LYS A 90 40.23 -14.05 0.42
CA LYS A 90 39.77 -14.30 -0.96
C LYS A 90 38.56 -13.43 -1.31
N THR A 91 37.61 -13.30 -0.38
CA THR A 91 36.43 -12.43 -0.54
C THR A 91 36.84 -10.96 -0.62
N HIS A 92 37.73 -10.50 0.25
CA HIS A 92 38.24 -9.13 0.26
C HIS A 92 39.07 -8.81 -0.99
N GLU A 93 39.85 -9.79 -1.48
CA GLU A 93 40.59 -9.68 -2.74
C GLU A 93 39.63 -9.60 -3.93
N ALA A 94 38.56 -10.40 -3.96
CA ALA A 94 37.54 -10.32 -5.00
C ALA A 94 36.82 -8.95 -5.01
N ILE A 95 36.46 -8.44 -3.83
CA ILE A 95 35.84 -7.11 -3.67
C ILE A 95 36.79 -5.99 -4.09
N SER A 96 38.08 -6.07 -3.71
CA SER A 96 39.08 -5.04 -4.04
C SER A 96 39.50 -5.05 -5.51
N LYS A 97 39.53 -6.23 -6.15
CA LYS A 97 39.73 -6.35 -7.60
C LYS A 97 38.62 -5.65 -8.38
N GLY A 98 37.41 -5.57 -7.84
CA GLY A 98 36.27 -4.91 -8.48
C GLY A 98 35.84 -5.58 -9.79
N PHE A 99 35.07 -4.86 -10.60
CA PHE A 99 34.55 -5.32 -11.88
C PHE A 99 35.66 -5.30 -12.95
N ASN A 100 36.31 -6.43 -13.22
CA ASN A 100 37.42 -6.53 -14.18
C ASN A 100 37.02 -7.23 -15.50
N GLU A 101 37.51 -6.69 -16.62
CA GLU A 101 37.23 -7.15 -17.99
C GLU A 101 37.63 -8.61 -18.23
N HIS A 102 38.70 -9.07 -17.58
CA HIS A 102 39.23 -10.43 -17.73
C HIS A 102 38.41 -11.53 -17.03
N GLN A 103 37.36 -11.19 -16.28
CA GLN A 103 36.45 -12.17 -15.66
C GLN A 103 35.30 -12.58 -16.59
N PHE A 104 35.14 -11.91 -17.74
CA PHE A 104 34.12 -12.24 -18.72
C PHE A 104 34.74 -13.05 -19.86
N GLU A 105 34.13 -14.18 -20.22
CA GLU A 105 34.59 -15.00 -21.35
C GLU A 105 34.49 -14.25 -22.69
N ASN A 106 33.60 -13.26 -22.80
CA ASN A 106 33.41 -12.43 -23.99
C ASN A 106 33.50 -10.92 -23.71
N PRO A 107 34.19 -10.15 -24.58
CA PRO A 107 34.29 -8.69 -24.46
C PRO A 107 32.94 -7.96 -24.64
N GLU A 108 31.97 -8.57 -25.31
CA GLU A 108 30.61 -8.03 -25.44
C GLU A 108 29.83 -8.04 -24.11
N ASP A 109 30.06 -9.06 -23.27
CA ASP A 109 29.39 -9.18 -21.97
C ASP A 109 29.96 -8.18 -20.96
N PHE A 110 31.25 -7.87 -21.07
CA PHE A 110 31.86 -6.77 -20.33
C PHE A 110 31.27 -5.40 -20.71
N GLN A 111 31.08 -5.12 -22.01
CA GLN A 111 30.45 -3.86 -22.43
C GLN A 111 29.00 -3.74 -21.95
N LYS A 112 28.23 -4.83 -21.99
CA LYS A 112 26.87 -4.87 -21.42
C LYS A 112 26.89 -4.62 -19.92
N ALA A 113 27.73 -5.31 -19.16
CA ALA A 113 27.83 -5.13 -17.71
C ALA A 113 28.30 -3.73 -17.33
N LYS A 114 29.26 -3.14 -18.07
CA LYS A 114 29.70 -1.75 -17.89
C LYS A 114 28.60 -0.75 -18.23
N SER A 115 27.82 -0.99 -19.28
CA SER A 115 26.67 -0.16 -19.64
C SER A 115 25.57 -0.21 -18.56
N VAL A 116 25.34 -1.38 -17.96
CA VAL A 116 24.36 -1.58 -16.87
C VAL A 116 24.87 -1.01 -15.56
N ALA A 117 26.15 -1.13 -15.24
CA ALA A 117 26.75 -0.46 -14.08
C ALA A 117 26.70 1.07 -14.23
N ASN A 118 26.91 1.59 -15.45
CA ASN A 118 26.75 3.00 -15.76
C ASN A 118 25.27 3.43 -15.74
N LEU A 119 24.33 2.57 -16.16
CA LEU A 119 22.89 2.79 -16.07
C LEU A 119 22.41 2.77 -14.61
N ALA A 120 22.97 1.87 -13.79
CA ALA A 120 22.73 1.76 -12.36
C ALA A 120 23.30 2.97 -11.60
N ARG A 121 24.47 3.49 -12.01
CA ARG A 121 24.98 4.79 -11.54
C ARG A 121 24.14 5.96 -12.07
N SER A 122 23.59 5.85 -13.28
CA SER A 122 22.66 6.81 -13.90
C SER A 122 21.24 6.76 -13.28
N LYS A 123 20.92 5.79 -12.41
CA LYS A 123 19.66 5.77 -11.63
C LYS A 123 19.47 7.00 -10.74
N GLN A 124 20.47 7.88 -10.62
CA GLN A 124 20.30 9.21 -10.05
C GLN A 124 19.19 10.06 -10.71
N LYS A 125 18.66 9.70 -11.89
CA LYS A 125 17.60 10.50 -12.55
C LYS A 125 16.15 9.99 -12.42
N SER A 126 15.91 8.71 -12.10
CA SER A 126 14.54 8.25 -11.79
C SER A 126 14.50 6.89 -11.10
N GLU A 127 13.83 6.83 -9.96
CA GLU A 127 13.58 5.59 -9.20
C GLU A 127 12.62 4.62 -9.92
N PHE A 128 11.91 5.08 -10.95
CA PHE A 128 10.85 4.34 -11.63
C PHE A 128 11.24 3.96 -13.06
N GLY A 129 10.98 2.69 -13.44
CA GLY A 129 11.28 2.19 -14.78
C GLY A 129 10.44 2.76 -15.92
N LEU A 130 9.27 3.35 -15.62
CA LEU A 130 8.39 4.00 -16.59
C LEU A 130 8.25 5.50 -16.31
N ALA A 131 8.06 6.28 -17.37
CA ALA A 131 7.64 7.69 -17.27
C ALA A 131 6.25 7.82 -16.62
N PHE A 132 5.90 9.04 -16.18
CA PHE A 132 4.67 9.29 -15.42
C PHE A 132 3.41 8.87 -16.19
N VAL A 133 3.23 9.32 -17.44
CA VAL A 133 2.00 9.07 -18.21
C VAL A 133 1.80 7.58 -18.54
N PRO A 134 2.78 6.84 -19.09
CA PRO A 134 2.63 5.41 -19.32
C PRO A 134 2.36 4.61 -18.03
N SER A 135 3.02 4.98 -16.93
CA SER A 135 2.78 4.35 -15.62
C SER A 135 1.36 4.58 -15.13
N THR A 136 0.84 5.81 -15.26
CA THR A 136 -0.54 6.15 -14.86
C THR A 136 -1.57 5.42 -15.74
N LEU A 137 -1.37 5.34 -17.06
CA LEU A 137 -2.27 4.60 -17.96
C LEU A 137 -2.27 3.09 -17.69
N LEU A 138 -1.10 2.51 -17.39
CA LEU A 138 -0.99 1.11 -16.99
C LEU A 138 -1.78 0.83 -15.70
N LEU A 139 -1.62 1.70 -14.69
CA LEU A 139 -2.36 1.60 -13.44
C LEU A 139 -3.86 1.81 -13.64
N LEU A 140 -4.27 2.72 -14.52
CA LEU A 140 -5.66 2.95 -14.87
C LEU A 140 -6.28 1.69 -15.47
N ASN A 141 -5.60 1.04 -16.41
CA ASN A 141 -6.06 -0.22 -17.01
C ASN A 141 -6.14 -1.34 -15.97
N ARG A 142 -5.16 -1.42 -15.07
CA ARG A 142 -5.20 -2.38 -13.95
C ARG A 142 -6.39 -2.13 -13.04
N GLN A 143 -6.62 -0.89 -12.64
CA GLN A 143 -7.70 -0.55 -11.72
C GLN A 143 -9.08 -0.74 -12.36
N LYS A 144 -9.21 -0.41 -13.66
CA LYS A 144 -10.38 -0.76 -14.47
C LYS A 144 -10.65 -2.26 -14.45
N LEU A 145 -9.63 -3.09 -14.66
CA LEU A 145 -9.77 -4.55 -14.64
C LEU A 145 -10.18 -5.08 -13.26
N ILE A 146 -9.66 -4.52 -12.17
CA ILE A 146 -10.05 -4.89 -10.80
C ILE A 146 -11.54 -4.62 -10.59
N TRP A 147 -12.01 -3.42 -10.94
CA TRP A 147 -13.42 -3.05 -10.81
C TRP A 147 -14.35 -3.89 -11.69
N LEU A 148 -13.98 -4.15 -12.95
CA LEU A 148 -14.79 -4.98 -13.86
C LEU A 148 -14.84 -6.46 -13.45
N ARG A 149 -13.83 -6.93 -12.70
CA ARG A 149 -13.76 -8.30 -12.18
C ARG A 149 -14.38 -8.47 -10.80
N ASP A 150 -14.94 -7.41 -10.22
CA ASP A 150 -15.76 -7.46 -9.00
C ASP A 150 -17.25 -7.18 -9.32
N PRO A 151 -17.94 -8.11 -10.02
CA PRO A 151 -19.34 -7.93 -10.38
C PRO A 151 -20.27 -7.75 -9.16
N PRO A 152 -20.09 -8.43 -8.01
CA PRO A 152 -20.92 -8.18 -6.83
C PRO A 152 -20.89 -6.72 -6.38
N LEU A 153 -19.73 -6.09 -6.36
CA LEU A 153 -19.60 -4.68 -5.99
C LEU A 153 -20.29 -3.76 -7.01
N LEU A 154 -20.07 -3.99 -8.32
CA LEU A 154 -20.62 -3.15 -9.38
C LEU A 154 -22.15 -3.26 -9.45
N TRP A 155 -22.66 -4.49 -9.59
CA TRP A 155 -24.10 -4.74 -9.67
C TRP A 155 -24.80 -4.39 -8.36
N GLY A 156 -24.17 -4.64 -7.21
CA GLY A 156 -24.66 -4.23 -5.91
C GLY A 156 -24.91 -2.73 -5.83
N LYS A 157 -23.96 -1.91 -6.28
CA LYS A 157 -24.12 -0.44 -6.32
C LYS A 157 -25.23 0.02 -7.24
N LEU A 158 -25.35 -0.56 -8.45
CA LEU A 158 -26.39 -0.20 -9.41
C LEU A 158 -27.79 -0.60 -8.93
N PHE A 159 -27.91 -1.80 -8.35
CA PHE A 159 -29.16 -2.32 -7.80
C PHE A 159 -29.60 -1.53 -6.56
N GLU A 160 -28.66 -1.22 -5.65
CA GLU A 160 -28.92 -0.36 -4.50
C GLU A 160 -29.40 1.03 -4.95
N ALA A 161 -28.75 1.63 -5.96
CA ALA A 161 -29.14 2.92 -6.52
C ALA A 161 -30.57 2.91 -7.10
N LEU A 162 -30.93 1.83 -7.80
CA LEU A 162 -32.28 1.64 -8.35
C LEU A 162 -33.34 1.58 -7.24
N ILE A 163 -33.13 0.74 -6.23
CA ILE A 163 -34.06 0.59 -5.11
C ILE A 163 -34.21 1.91 -4.35
N VAL A 164 -33.09 2.53 -3.99
CA VAL A 164 -33.11 3.79 -3.20
C VAL A 164 -33.77 4.91 -4.01
N GLY A 165 -33.47 5.03 -5.30
CA GLY A 165 -34.09 6.03 -6.18
C GLY A 165 -35.61 5.85 -6.29
N LEU A 166 -36.08 4.62 -6.49
CA LEU A 166 -37.51 4.31 -6.55
C LEU A 166 -38.21 4.56 -5.21
N VAL A 167 -37.63 4.09 -4.11
CA VAL A 167 -38.22 4.29 -2.76
C VAL A 167 -38.32 5.77 -2.42
N LEU A 168 -37.27 6.55 -2.68
CA LEU A 168 -37.32 8.00 -2.49
C LEU A 168 -38.35 8.68 -3.39
N GLY A 169 -38.40 8.29 -4.66
CA GLY A 169 -39.38 8.80 -5.60
C GLY A 169 -40.83 8.50 -5.17
N MET A 170 -41.07 7.33 -4.56
CA MET A 170 -42.37 6.96 -4.00
C MET A 170 -42.71 7.74 -2.73
N ILE A 171 -41.76 7.89 -1.80
CA ILE A 171 -41.97 8.63 -0.53
C ILE A 171 -42.32 10.10 -0.80
N TYR A 172 -41.65 10.72 -1.78
CA TYR A 172 -41.85 12.13 -2.14
C TYR A 172 -42.68 12.32 -3.40
N PHE A 173 -43.53 11.34 -3.76
CA PHE A 173 -44.28 11.36 -5.01
C PHE A 173 -45.14 12.63 -5.15
N ASN A 174 -44.85 13.45 -6.16
CA ASN A 174 -45.50 14.75 -6.44
C ASN A 174 -45.75 15.60 -5.18
N VAL A 175 -44.73 15.76 -4.35
CA VAL A 175 -44.84 16.56 -3.12
C VAL A 175 -44.99 18.06 -3.43
N ASN A 176 -45.61 18.81 -2.52
CA ASN A 176 -45.75 20.26 -2.63
C ASN A 176 -44.39 20.97 -2.48
N SER A 177 -44.22 22.14 -3.13
CA SER A 177 -42.97 22.90 -3.15
C SER A 177 -42.48 23.35 -1.78
N THR A 178 -43.38 23.41 -0.78
CA THR A 178 -43.05 23.68 0.63
C THR A 178 -42.10 22.65 1.24
N TYR A 179 -42.05 21.42 0.72
CA TYR A 179 -41.20 20.35 1.23
C TYR A 179 -39.92 20.13 0.41
N TYR A 180 -39.69 20.90 -0.66
CA TYR A 180 -38.56 20.69 -1.58
C TYR A 180 -37.20 20.80 -0.90
N LEU A 181 -37.01 21.74 0.03
CA LEU A 181 -35.75 21.87 0.77
C LEU A 181 -35.38 20.56 1.49
N ARG A 182 -36.33 20.00 2.25
CA ARG A 182 -36.12 18.78 3.03
C ARG A 182 -35.92 17.56 2.13
N MET A 183 -36.69 17.50 1.05
CA MET A 183 -36.64 16.43 0.05
C MET A 183 -35.28 16.40 -0.66
N ILE A 184 -34.82 17.54 -1.18
CA ILE A 184 -33.52 17.65 -1.86
C ILE A 184 -32.38 17.39 -0.87
N PHE A 185 -32.44 17.94 0.34
CA PHE A 185 -31.48 17.65 1.40
C PHE A 185 -31.35 16.15 1.66
N PHE A 186 -32.47 15.43 1.82
CA PHE A 186 -32.46 13.99 2.07
C PHE A 186 -31.88 13.20 0.88
N SER A 187 -32.19 13.62 -0.36
CA SER A 187 -31.62 13.00 -1.57
C SER A 187 -30.10 13.11 -1.62
N ILE A 188 -29.54 14.29 -1.33
CA ILE A 188 -28.09 14.53 -1.35
C ILE A 188 -27.41 13.81 -0.17
N ALA A 189 -28.04 13.79 1.01
CA ALA A 189 -27.54 13.08 2.18
C ALA A 189 -27.42 11.55 1.95
N LEU A 190 -28.26 10.96 1.10
CA LEU A 190 -28.16 9.54 0.76
C LEU A 190 -26.96 9.21 -0.13
N PHE A 191 -26.55 10.14 -1.02
CA PHE A 191 -25.28 9.98 -1.74
C PHE A 191 -24.07 10.04 -0.80
N GLN A 192 -24.16 10.85 0.26
CA GLN A 192 -23.14 10.88 1.31
C GLN A 192 -23.06 9.55 2.09
N ARG A 193 -24.20 8.88 2.33
CA ARG A 193 -24.21 7.51 2.88
C ARG A 193 -23.46 6.53 1.98
N GLN A 194 -23.67 6.60 0.67
CA GLN A 194 -22.99 5.71 -0.27
C GLN A 194 -21.46 5.90 -0.26
N ALA A 195 -21.00 7.14 -0.10
CA ALA A 195 -19.58 7.44 0.03
C ALA A 195 -18.93 6.82 1.28
N TRP A 196 -19.70 6.42 2.29
CA TRP A 196 -19.18 5.77 3.49
C TRP A 196 -18.54 4.40 3.20
N GLN A 197 -19.10 3.66 2.23
CA GLN A 197 -18.54 2.37 1.79
C GLN A 197 -17.11 2.52 1.24
N GLN A 198 -16.78 3.72 0.74
CA GLN A 198 -15.47 4.03 0.15
C GLN A 198 -14.33 3.91 1.17
N ILE A 199 -14.58 4.15 2.46
CA ILE A 199 -13.57 4.04 3.52
C ILE A 199 -13.06 2.60 3.59
N THR A 200 -13.98 1.63 3.61
CA THR A 200 -13.66 0.20 3.71
C THR A 200 -12.89 -0.28 2.50
N ILE A 201 -13.35 0.07 1.29
CA ILE A 201 -12.71 -0.31 0.02
C ILE A 201 -11.29 0.27 -0.05
N SER A 202 -11.15 1.57 0.22
CA SER A 202 -9.85 2.26 0.19
C SER A 202 -8.87 1.67 1.21
N PHE A 203 -9.35 1.27 2.39
CA PHE A 203 -8.50 0.68 3.43
C PHE A 203 -7.95 -0.70 3.01
N GLN A 204 -8.76 -1.52 2.33
CA GLN A 204 -8.31 -2.81 1.80
C GLN A 204 -7.25 -2.64 0.70
N LEU A 205 -7.49 -1.71 -0.24
CA LEU A 205 -6.57 -1.41 -1.34
C LEU A 205 -5.24 -0.82 -0.85
N ARG A 206 -5.27 -0.05 0.24
CA ARG A 206 -4.08 0.53 0.87
C ARG A 206 -3.04 -0.51 1.28
N GLY A 207 -3.46 -1.69 1.74
CA GLY A 207 -2.54 -2.77 2.10
C GLY A 207 -1.72 -3.27 0.89
N VAL A 208 -2.37 -3.40 -0.27
CA VAL A 208 -1.70 -3.76 -1.53
C VAL A 208 -0.75 -2.65 -1.98
N PHE A 209 -1.19 -1.40 -1.85
CA PHE A 209 -0.37 -0.22 -2.17
C PHE A 209 0.93 -0.19 -1.35
N TYR A 210 0.85 -0.40 -0.03
CA TYR A 210 2.03 -0.43 0.84
C TYR A 210 3.02 -1.53 0.49
N LYS A 211 2.55 -2.69 0.03
CA LYS A 211 3.45 -3.75 -0.45
C LYS A 211 4.18 -3.40 -1.75
N GLN A 212 3.55 -2.59 -2.60
CA GLN A 212 4.06 -2.27 -3.95
C GLN A 212 4.96 -1.03 -3.98
N ARG A 213 4.67 -0.05 -3.11
CA ARG A 213 5.40 1.21 -3.03
C ARG A 213 6.91 1.08 -2.76
N PRO A 214 7.40 0.35 -1.74
CA PRO A 214 8.83 0.27 -1.45
C PRO A 214 9.63 -0.39 -2.58
N ARG A 215 8.96 -1.20 -3.40
CA ARG A 215 9.56 -1.83 -4.58
C ARG A 215 9.61 -0.89 -5.80
N ASN A 216 9.22 0.38 -5.64
CA ASN A 216 9.18 1.40 -6.69
C ASN A 216 8.45 0.95 -7.97
N PHE A 217 7.38 0.16 -7.83
CA PHE A 217 6.60 -0.31 -8.97
C PHE A 217 5.90 0.85 -9.70
N PHE A 218 5.46 1.87 -8.96
CA PHE A 218 4.79 3.04 -9.50
C PHE A 218 4.81 4.21 -8.52
N ARG A 219 4.60 5.42 -9.04
CA ARG A 219 4.50 6.66 -8.25
C ARG A 219 3.17 6.72 -7.50
N THR A 220 3.18 7.24 -6.27
CA THR A 220 1.96 7.42 -5.46
C THR A 220 0.89 8.24 -6.18
N MET A 221 1.28 9.33 -6.85
CA MET A 221 0.34 10.18 -7.58
C MET A 221 -0.28 9.47 -8.79
N SER A 222 0.49 8.63 -9.50
CA SER A 222 -0.04 7.81 -10.60
C SER A 222 -1.11 6.83 -10.10
N TYR A 223 -0.93 6.26 -8.91
CA TYR A 223 -1.93 5.40 -8.28
C TYR A 223 -3.17 6.17 -7.85
N ALA A 224 -3.01 7.32 -7.18
CA ALA A 224 -4.14 8.14 -6.74
C ALA A 224 -5.01 8.60 -7.92
N ILE A 225 -4.40 9.03 -9.03
CA ILE A 225 -5.12 9.44 -10.25
C ILE A 225 -5.83 8.24 -10.90
N ALA A 226 -5.15 7.10 -11.03
CA ALA A 226 -5.76 5.90 -11.61
C ALA A 226 -6.97 5.43 -10.79
N GLU A 227 -6.87 5.49 -9.47
CA GLU A 227 -7.94 5.12 -8.55
C GLU A 227 -9.18 6.01 -8.71
N THR A 228 -8.98 7.33 -8.77
CA THR A 228 -10.10 8.27 -8.84
C THR A 228 -10.78 8.28 -10.20
N VAL A 229 -10.02 8.13 -11.30
CA VAL A 229 -10.56 8.16 -12.66
C VAL A 229 -11.42 6.91 -12.94
N VAL A 230 -11.02 5.74 -12.46
CA VAL A 230 -11.80 4.50 -12.67
C VAL A 230 -13.18 4.55 -12.01
N GLN A 231 -13.35 5.32 -10.95
CA GLN A 231 -14.62 5.42 -10.24
C GLN A 231 -15.62 6.33 -10.94
N ILE A 232 -15.19 7.24 -11.83
CA ILE A 232 -16.05 8.22 -12.51
C ILE A 232 -17.21 7.56 -13.27
N PRO A 233 -16.99 6.57 -14.16
CA PRO A 233 -18.09 5.98 -14.92
C PRO A 233 -19.12 5.25 -14.03
N VAL A 234 -18.65 4.61 -12.96
CA VAL A 234 -19.52 3.87 -12.03
C VAL A 234 -20.36 4.84 -11.22
N ASN A 235 -19.74 5.86 -10.64
CA ASN A 235 -20.45 6.88 -9.87
C ASN A 235 -21.45 7.64 -10.76
N LEU A 236 -21.07 8.00 -11.99
CA LEU A 236 -21.97 8.63 -12.95
C LEU A 236 -23.22 7.78 -13.22
N SER A 237 -23.03 6.47 -13.42
CA SER A 237 -24.13 5.52 -13.67
C SER A 237 -25.06 5.40 -12.45
N VAL A 238 -24.48 5.34 -11.24
CA VAL A 238 -25.20 5.30 -9.98
C VAL A 238 -26.01 6.59 -9.76
N SER A 239 -25.39 7.77 -9.93
CA SER A 239 -26.08 9.06 -9.81
C SER A 239 -27.21 9.17 -10.84
N PHE A 240 -26.99 8.64 -12.04
CA PHE A 240 -27.97 8.71 -13.11
C PHE A 240 -29.20 7.88 -12.76
N ILE A 241 -29.03 6.62 -12.35
CA ILE A 241 -30.14 5.74 -11.99
C ILE A 241 -30.94 6.34 -10.82
N LEU A 242 -30.26 6.62 -9.69
CA LEU A 242 -30.94 7.11 -8.48
C LEU A 242 -31.57 8.48 -8.72
N GLY A 243 -30.80 9.41 -9.29
CA GLY A 243 -31.22 10.80 -9.52
C GLY A 243 -32.39 10.90 -10.49
N THR A 244 -32.43 10.07 -11.54
CA THR A 244 -33.51 10.10 -12.54
C THR A 244 -34.85 9.69 -11.95
N PHE A 245 -34.91 8.53 -11.28
CA PHE A 245 -36.17 8.07 -10.67
C PHE A 245 -36.67 9.07 -9.63
N PHE A 246 -35.79 9.51 -8.74
CA PHE A 246 -36.14 10.50 -7.72
C PHE A 246 -36.65 11.82 -8.34
N TYR A 247 -35.94 12.38 -9.32
CA TYR A 247 -36.27 13.68 -9.90
C TYR A 247 -37.65 13.70 -10.57
N PHE A 248 -37.93 12.70 -11.43
CA PHE A 248 -39.18 12.69 -12.19
C PHE A 248 -40.39 12.27 -11.34
N MET A 249 -40.20 11.42 -10.33
CA MET A 249 -41.28 11.00 -9.43
C MET A 249 -41.63 12.07 -8.38
N SER A 250 -40.65 12.86 -7.93
CA SER A 250 -40.86 13.88 -6.89
C SER A 250 -41.68 15.10 -7.33
N GLY A 251 -41.81 15.32 -8.64
CA GLY A 251 -42.60 16.43 -9.19
C GLY A 251 -41.83 17.75 -9.35
N LEU A 252 -40.50 17.68 -9.38
CA LEU A 252 -39.61 18.80 -9.75
C LEU A 252 -39.85 19.27 -11.20
N THR A 253 -39.30 20.44 -11.54
CA THR A 253 -39.49 21.06 -12.85
C THR A 253 -39.00 20.15 -13.98
N ARG A 254 -39.86 19.80 -14.94
CA ARG A 254 -39.53 18.82 -16.00
C ARG A 254 -38.88 19.43 -17.25
N THR A 255 -37.91 20.32 -17.07
CA THR A 255 -37.14 20.88 -18.19
C THR A 255 -35.76 20.23 -18.28
N PHE A 256 -35.28 20.03 -19.52
CA PHE A 256 -33.99 19.36 -19.76
C PHE A 256 -32.84 20.06 -19.04
N GLU A 257 -32.79 21.39 -19.11
CA GLU A 257 -31.75 22.19 -18.47
C GLU A 257 -31.70 21.98 -16.94
N LYS A 258 -32.85 22.06 -16.26
CA LYS A 258 -32.91 21.95 -14.79
C LYS A 258 -32.56 20.54 -14.32
N TYR A 259 -32.96 19.52 -15.09
CA TYR A 259 -32.56 18.14 -14.82
C TYR A 259 -31.04 17.94 -14.97
N ILE A 260 -30.42 18.50 -16.02
CA ILE A 260 -28.97 18.40 -16.21
C ILE A 260 -28.22 19.12 -15.09
N VAL A 261 -28.67 20.31 -14.66
CA VAL A 261 -28.07 21.01 -13.52
C VAL A 261 -28.19 20.17 -12.25
N PHE A 262 -29.37 19.62 -11.96
CA PHE A 262 -29.59 18.76 -10.81
C PHE A 262 -28.66 17.54 -10.82
N PHE A 263 -28.59 16.85 -11.95
CA PHE A 263 -27.72 15.70 -12.14
C PHE A 263 -26.24 16.05 -11.97
N LEU A 264 -25.79 17.16 -12.56
CA LEU A 264 -24.40 17.61 -12.48
C LEU A 264 -24.02 17.94 -11.01
N VAL A 265 -24.88 18.66 -10.29
CA VAL A 265 -24.67 18.96 -8.86
C VAL A 265 -24.55 17.67 -8.04
N LEU A 266 -25.40 16.67 -8.28
CA LEU A 266 -25.33 15.37 -7.59
C LEU A 266 -24.02 14.64 -7.89
N VAL A 267 -23.59 14.58 -9.15
CA VAL A 267 -22.35 13.92 -9.56
C VAL A 267 -21.13 14.60 -8.93
N CYS A 268 -21.05 15.93 -9.02
CA CYS A 268 -19.96 16.70 -8.41
C CYS A 268 -19.92 16.53 -6.90
N PHE A 269 -21.08 16.56 -6.23
CA PHE A 269 -21.18 16.31 -4.79
C PHE A 269 -20.71 14.90 -4.42
N GLN A 270 -21.19 13.86 -5.13
CA GLN A 270 -20.80 12.47 -4.89
C GLN A 270 -19.28 12.28 -5.04
N HIS A 271 -18.67 12.91 -6.04
CA HIS A 271 -17.22 12.86 -6.22
C HIS A 271 -16.46 13.61 -5.12
N ALA A 272 -16.91 14.80 -4.73
CA ALA A 272 -16.30 15.57 -3.66
C ALA A 272 -16.32 14.81 -2.33
N ILE A 273 -17.48 14.29 -1.92
CA ILE A 273 -17.62 13.55 -0.66
C ILE A 273 -16.94 12.17 -0.73
N GLY A 274 -16.93 11.51 -1.89
CA GLY A 274 -16.17 10.26 -2.10
C GLY A 274 -14.66 10.46 -1.95
N ALA A 275 -14.12 11.56 -2.50
CA ALA A 275 -12.71 11.92 -2.32
C ALA A 275 -12.39 12.25 -0.86
N TYR A 276 -13.28 12.97 -0.17
CA TYR A 276 -13.17 13.24 1.27
C TYR A 276 -13.11 11.95 2.11
N MET A 277 -14.01 11.00 1.86
CA MET A 277 -14.03 9.70 2.57
C MET A 277 -12.77 8.87 2.28
N THR A 278 -12.28 8.90 1.04
CA THR A 278 -11.01 8.23 0.67
C THR A 278 -9.82 8.85 1.39
N MET A 279 -9.77 10.18 1.48
CA MET A 279 -8.74 10.89 2.24
C MET A 279 -8.75 10.49 3.71
N LEU A 280 -9.92 10.41 4.35
CA LEU A 280 -10.04 9.94 5.74
C LEU A 280 -9.51 8.51 5.92
N SER A 281 -9.75 7.62 4.96
CA SER A 281 -9.22 6.25 4.96
C SER A 281 -7.68 6.21 4.90
N SER A 282 -7.07 7.13 4.15
CA SER A 282 -5.61 7.27 4.08
C SER A 282 -5.01 7.93 5.33
N LEU A 283 -5.75 8.83 5.98
CA LEU A 283 -5.34 9.47 7.23
C LEU A 283 -5.57 8.58 8.46
N SER A 284 -6.43 7.56 8.39
CA SER A 284 -6.77 6.75 9.56
C SER A 284 -5.89 5.50 9.71
N PRO A 285 -5.52 5.10 10.95
CA PRO A 285 -4.76 3.88 11.21
C PRO A 285 -5.59 2.60 11.14
N SER A 286 -6.92 2.71 11.27
CA SER A 286 -7.87 1.61 11.17
C SER A 286 -9.15 2.05 10.46
N ILE A 287 -9.93 1.07 10.00
CA ILE A 287 -11.27 1.29 9.45
C ILE A 287 -12.17 1.95 10.50
N THR A 288 -12.11 1.48 11.76
CA THR A 288 -12.93 1.99 12.86
C THR A 288 -12.68 3.47 13.16
N VAL A 289 -11.40 3.89 13.20
CA VAL A 289 -11.04 5.30 13.39
C VAL A 289 -11.49 6.14 12.20
N GLY A 290 -11.30 5.65 10.98
CA GLY A 290 -11.75 6.34 9.76
C GLY A 290 -13.26 6.54 9.73
N GLN A 291 -14.04 5.52 10.09
CA GLN A 291 -15.50 5.60 10.18
C GLN A 291 -15.98 6.52 11.30
N ALA A 292 -15.29 6.53 12.46
CA ALA A 292 -15.63 7.44 13.55
C ALA A 292 -15.42 8.91 13.15
N LEU A 293 -14.28 9.23 12.53
CA LEU A 293 -14.01 10.57 12.00
C LEU A 293 -15.04 10.98 10.95
N ALA A 294 -15.35 10.07 10.01
CA ALA A 294 -16.37 10.30 9.01
C ALA A 294 -17.73 10.61 9.64
N GLY A 295 -18.14 9.91 10.70
CA GLY A 295 -19.40 10.16 11.38
C GLY A 295 -19.48 11.50 12.09
N ILE A 296 -18.40 11.93 12.72
CA ILE A 296 -18.33 13.29 13.29
C ILE A 296 -18.47 14.31 12.16
N SER A 297 -17.66 14.20 11.10
CA SER A 297 -17.67 15.15 9.99
C SER A 297 -19.00 15.20 9.23
N VAL A 298 -19.62 14.04 8.97
CA VAL A 298 -20.94 13.95 8.34
C VAL A 298 -22.00 14.63 9.20
N SER A 299 -21.95 14.46 10.53
CA SER A 299 -22.89 15.11 11.43
C SER A 299 -22.81 16.64 11.34
N PHE A 300 -21.58 17.20 11.30
CA PHE A 300 -21.38 18.63 11.05
C PHE A 300 -21.91 19.06 9.68
N PHE A 301 -21.63 18.30 8.62
CA PHE A 301 -22.14 18.61 7.28
C PHE A 301 -23.68 18.56 7.22
N LEU A 302 -24.34 17.63 7.91
CA LEU A 302 -25.80 17.60 7.95
C LEU A 302 -26.38 18.78 8.74
N LEU A 303 -25.80 19.09 9.90
CA LEU A 303 -26.28 20.14 10.80
C LEU A 303 -26.18 21.54 10.17
N PHE A 304 -25.02 21.86 9.60
CA PHE A 304 -24.71 23.17 8.98
C PHE A 304 -24.94 23.16 7.46
N SER A 305 -25.93 22.41 6.97
CA SER A 305 -26.25 22.31 5.53
C SER A 305 -27.18 23.41 5.02
N GLY A 306 -27.84 24.15 5.90
CA GLY A 306 -28.92 25.09 5.54
C GLY A 306 -30.33 24.48 5.59
N ASN A 307 -30.48 23.19 5.89
CA ASN A 307 -31.80 22.56 6.10
C ASN A 307 -32.17 22.38 7.59
N ILE A 308 -31.26 21.84 8.41
CA ILE A 308 -31.54 21.64 9.85
C ILE A 308 -31.47 22.98 10.58
N ILE A 309 -30.40 23.74 10.34
CA ILE A 309 -30.24 25.12 10.76
C ILE A 309 -30.15 25.96 9.49
N LEU A 310 -31.07 26.90 9.33
CA LEU A 310 -31.08 27.88 8.23
C LEU A 310 -29.85 28.79 8.34
N ALA A 311 -29.32 29.26 7.20
CA ALA A 311 -28.08 30.02 7.16
C ALA A 311 -28.11 31.28 8.04
N ASP A 312 -29.24 32.00 8.06
CA ASP A 312 -29.38 33.25 8.83
C ASP A 312 -29.46 33.03 10.35
N LEU A 313 -29.79 31.81 10.77
CA LEU A 313 -29.86 31.45 12.19
C LEU A 313 -28.49 31.00 12.74
N ILE A 314 -27.50 30.79 11.86
CA ILE A 314 -26.16 30.40 12.29
C ILE A 314 -25.43 31.65 12.80
N PRO A 315 -24.92 31.63 14.04
CA PRO A 315 -24.17 32.77 14.57
C PRO A 315 -22.96 33.13 13.68
N ASN A 316 -22.66 34.43 13.55
CA ASN A 316 -21.61 34.94 12.66
C ASN A 316 -20.23 34.29 12.87
N TYR A 317 -19.91 33.83 14.08
CA TYR A 317 -18.64 33.14 14.37
C TYR A 317 -18.61 31.66 13.95
N TRP A 318 -19.75 31.05 13.63
CA TRP A 318 -19.88 29.68 13.10
C TRP A 318 -20.26 29.59 11.61
N ILE A 319 -20.62 30.70 10.98
CA ILE A 319 -21.12 30.71 9.58
C ILE A 319 -20.11 30.13 8.58
N TRP A 320 -18.81 30.19 8.87
CA TRP A 320 -17.78 29.58 8.02
C TRP A 320 -17.98 28.08 7.80
N MET A 321 -18.59 27.37 8.77
CA MET A 321 -18.89 25.94 8.64
C MET A 321 -19.91 25.68 7.53
N TYR A 322 -20.89 26.57 7.37
CA TYR A 322 -21.87 26.50 6.29
C TYR A 322 -21.22 26.71 4.91
N TRP A 323 -20.29 27.66 4.80
CA TRP A 323 -19.55 27.92 3.55
C TRP A 323 -18.48 26.87 3.23
N PHE A 324 -17.92 26.19 4.24
CA PHE A 324 -17.00 25.06 4.06
C PHE A 324 -17.73 23.76 3.69
N ASN A 325 -19.04 23.70 3.87
CA ASN A 325 -19.78 22.46 3.76
C ASN A 325 -20.15 22.13 2.31
N PRO A 326 -19.66 21.02 1.71
CA PRO A 326 -20.03 20.64 0.35
C PRO A 326 -21.52 20.32 0.21
N LEU A 327 -22.18 19.86 1.28
CA LEU A 327 -23.62 19.57 1.26
C LEU A 327 -24.45 20.85 1.14
N ALA A 328 -24.00 21.94 1.78
CA ALA A 328 -24.66 23.24 1.70
C ALA A 328 -24.61 23.80 0.27
N TRP A 329 -23.45 23.69 -0.40
CA TRP A 329 -23.29 24.10 -1.79
C TRP A 329 -24.17 23.30 -2.75
N ALA A 330 -24.23 21.99 -2.58
CA ALA A 330 -25.07 21.12 -3.40
C ALA A 330 -26.56 21.41 -3.20
N LEU A 331 -27.00 21.54 -1.93
CA LEU A 331 -28.38 21.87 -1.60
C LEU A 331 -28.79 23.22 -2.18
N ARG A 332 -27.98 24.25 -1.95
CA ARG A 332 -28.24 25.60 -2.45
C ARG A 332 -28.33 25.64 -3.98
N SER A 333 -27.39 25.00 -4.68
CA SER A 333 -27.37 24.99 -6.15
C SER A 333 -28.63 24.34 -6.73
N ASN A 334 -29.09 23.24 -6.13
CA ASN A 334 -30.32 22.57 -6.55
C ASN A 334 -31.58 23.39 -6.24
N MET A 335 -31.64 24.04 -5.07
CA MET A 335 -32.75 24.92 -4.69
C MET A 335 -32.83 26.15 -5.60
N LEU A 336 -31.70 26.82 -5.85
CA LEU A 336 -31.63 27.94 -6.79
C LEU A 336 -32.05 27.51 -8.20
N SER A 337 -31.62 26.33 -8.67
CA SER A 337 -32.01 25.81 -9.97
C SER A 337 -33.52 25.58 -10.09
N GLU A 338 -34.14 24.91 -9.10
CA GLU A 338 -35.58 24.60 -9.12
C GLU A 338 -36.45 25.85 -9.06
N PHE A 339 -36.17 26.78 -8.13
CA PHE A 339 -37.00 27.97 -7.95
C PHE A 339 -36.72 29.08 -8.97
N SER A 340 -35.65 28.95 -9.78
CA SER A 340 -35.41 29.81 -10.96
C SER A 340 -36.05 29.25 -12.23
N SER A 341 -36.98 28.31 -12.14
CA SER A 341 -37.74 27.82 -13.29
C SER A 341 -38.94 28.70 -13.62
N ASP A 342 -39.38 28.64 -14.88
CA ASP A 342 -40.56 29.37 -15.37
C ASP A 342 -41.88 28.96 -14.69
N ARG A 343 -41.86 27.91 -13.86
CA ARG A 343 -43.00 27.43 -13.08
C ARG A 343 -43.42 28.43 -12.00
N TYR A 344 -42.49 29.23 -11.50
CA TYR A 344 -42.70 30.15 -10.39
C TYR A 344 -42.71 31.59 -10.88
N THR A 345 -43.65 32.41 -10.38
CA THR A 345 -43.58 33.85 -10.62
C THR A 345 -42.36 34.43 -9.89
N PRO A 346 -41.76 35.55 -10.37
CA PRO A 346 -40.60 36.15 -9.70
C PRO A 346 -40.82 36.44 -8.22
N ALA A 347 -42.04 36.86 -7.84
CA ALA A 347 -42.42 37.09 -6.45
C ALA A 347 -42.51 35.79 -5.63
N GLN A 348 -43.00 34.69 -6.23
CA GLN A 348 -43.04 33.38 -5.57
C GLN A 348 -41.64 32.80 -5.38
N SER A 349 -40.81 32.89 -6.42
CA SER A 349 -39.41 32.43 -6.39
C SER A 349 -38.63 33.12 -5.27
N ALA A 350 -38.67 34.46 -5.22
CA ALA A 350 -38.03 35.24 -4.17
C ALA A 350 -38.54 34.85 -2.77
N LYS A 351 -39.86 34.68 -2.61
CA LYS A 351 -40.46 34.27 -1.33
C LYS A 351 -40.01 32.89 -0.86
N PHE A 352 -39.93 31.91 -1.77
CA PHE A 352 -39.45 30.57 -1.41
C PHE A 352 -37.95 30.60 -1.07
N LEU A 353 -37.13 31.25 -1.89
CA LEU A 353 -35.68 31.34 -1.64
C LEU A 353 -35.36 32.09 -0.33
N ASP A 354 -36.05 33.19 -0.04
CA ASP A 354 -35.93 33.94 1.22
C ASP A 354 -36.34 33.09 2.42
N SER A 355 -37.42 32.28 2.29
CA SER A 355 -37.84 31.35 3.34
C SER A 355 -36.80 30.26 3.66
N PHE A 356 -35.84 30.03 2.76
CA PHE A 356 -34.75 29.09 2.92
C PHE A 356 -33.41 29.77 3.23
N SER A 357 -33.41 31.09 3.51
CA SER A 357 -32.19 31.89 3.72
C SER A 357 -31.23 31.84 2.52
N ILE A 358 -31.78 31.81 1.30
CA ILE A 358 -31.03 31.86 0.05
C ILE A 358 -31.34 33.20 -0.61
N SER A 359 -30.38 34.12 -0.60
CA SER A 359 -30.55 35.48 -1.15
C SER A 359 -29.74 35.72 -2.42
N GLU A 360 -28.91 34.76 -2.83
CA GLU A 360 -27.98 34.93 -3.93
C GLU A 360 -28.61 34.68 -5.30
N GLY A 361 -28.00 35.26 -6.34
CA GLY A 361 -28.45 35.11 -7.72
C GLY A 361 -28.17 33.73 -8.32
N THR A 362 -28.73 33.48 -9.50
CA THR A 362 -28.59 32.21 -10.23
C THR A 362 -27.14 31.88 -10.64
N GLU A 363 -26.24 32.86 -10.66
CA GLU A 363 -24.80 32.67 -10.88
C GLU A 363 -24.17 31.72 -9.83
N TYR A 364 -24.73 31.70 -8.62
CA TYR A 364 -24.23 30.84 -7.53
C TYR A 364 -24.44 29.35 -7.78
N ILE A 365 -25.29 28.97 -8.75
CA ILE A 365 -25.44 27.58 -9.19
C ILE A 365 -24.11 27.07 -9.78
N TRP A 366 -23.54 27.82 -10.72
CA TRP A 366 -22.28 27.47 -11.37
C TRP A 366 -21.09 27.62 -10.43
N PHE A 367 -21.14 28.61 -9.54
CA PHE A 367 -20.13 28.75 -8.48
C PHE A 367 -20.12 27.54 -7.53
N GLY A 368 -21.30 27.06 -7.11
CA GLY A 368 -21.43 25.87 -6.28
C GLY A 368 -20.87 24.61 -6.96
N ILE A 369 -21.17 24.43 -8.25
CA ILE A 369 -20.58 23.35 -9.07
C ILE A 369 -19.05 23.46 -9.11
N GLY A 370 -18.52 24.66 -9.35
CA GLY A 370 -17.08 24.92 -9.37
C GLY A 370 -16.41 24.58 -8.04
N ILE A 371 -17.03 24.95 -6.93
CA ILE A 371 -16.55 24.63 -5.57
C ILE A 371 -16.55 23.12 -5.32
N LEU A 372 -17.61 22.40 -5.71
CA LEU A 372 -17.66 20.94 -5.55
C LEU A 372 -16.55 20.24 -6.36
N LEU A 373 -16.28 20.71 -7.59
CA LEU A 373 -15.15 20.22 -8.39
C LEU A 373 -13.80 20.55 -7.73
N ALA A 374 -13.65 21.75 -7.16
CA ALA A 374 -12.45 22.13 -6.41
C ALA A 374 -12.24 21.22 -5.20
N TYR A 375 -13.29 20.90 -4.44
CA TYR A 375 -13.22 19.94 -3.33
C TYR A 375 -12.77 18.56 -3.78
N TYR A 376 -13.31 18.07 -4.91
CA TYR A 376 -12.90 16.79 -5.47
C TYR A 376 -11.40 16.75 -5.78
N LEU A 377 -10.85 17.77 -6.45
CA LEU A 377 -9.42 17.86 -6.77
C LEU A 377 -8.56 18.02 -5.51
N PHE A 378 -9.02 18.86 -4.57
CA PHE A 378 -8.33 19.14 -3.32
C PHE A 378 -8.21 17.87 -2.46
N PHE A 379 -9.32 17.18 -2.18
CA PHE A 379 -9.29 15.96 -1.36
C PHE A 379 -8.58 14.81 -2.06
N THR A 380 -8.64 14.71 -3.39
CA THR A 380 -7.84 13.73 -4.15
C THR A 380 -6.35 13.99 -3.99
N THR A 381 -5.94 15.26 -4.05
CA THR A 381 -4.53 15.64 -3.86
C THR A 381 -4.08 15.35 -2.43
N LEU A 382 -4.87 15.73 -1.43
CA LEU A 382 -4.59 15.40 -0.03
C LEU A 382 -4.53 13.90 0.22
N ASN A 383 -5.40 13.11 -0.42
CA ASN A 383 -5.34 11.66 -0.36
C ASN A 383 -4.01 11.11 -0.94
N GLY A 384 -3.57 11.62 -2.09
CA GLY A 384 -2.28 11.26 -2.68
C GLY A 384 -1.09 11.63 -1.78
N LEU A 385 -1.12 12.82 -1.17
CA LEU A 385 -0.11 13.26 -0.20
C LEU A 385 -0.13 12.42 1.08
N ALA A 386 -1.32 12.09 1.60
CA ALA A 386 -1.48 11.23 2.77
C ALA A 386 -0.90 9.83 2.51
N LEU A 387 -1.20 9.23 1.36
CA LEU A 387 -0.60 7.96 0.94
C LEU A 387 0.92 8.05 0.74
N HIS A 388 1.44 9.24 0.45
CA HIS A 388 2.87 9.48 0.28
C HIS A 388 3.60 9.68 1.62
N PHE A 389 3.06 10.48 2.54
CA PHE A 389 3.76 10.85 3.78
C PHE A 389 3.39 9.99 4.99
N ILE A 390 2.19 9.40 5.02
CA ILE A 390 1.69 8.66 6.17
C ILE A 390 1.75 7.16 5.88
N ARG A 391 2.49 6.43 6.73
CA ARG A 391 2.63 4.98 6.67
C ARG A 391 2.16 4.35 7.97
N TYR A 392 1.14 3.50 7.88
CA TYR A 392 0.67 2.66 8.98
C TYR A 392 1.06 1.21 8.67
N GLU A 393 2.35 0.91 8.73
CA GLU A 393 2.81 -0.46 8.73
C GLU A 393 2.93 -0.95 10.16
N LYS A 394 2.13 -1.96 10.51
CA LYS A 394 2.53 -2.86 11.58
C LYS A 394 3.60 -3.76 10.98
N TYR A 395 4.86 -3.51 11.32
CA TYR A 395 5.87 -4.54 11.18
C TYR A 395 5.42 -5.73 12.02
N LYS A 396 4.77 -6.70 11.39
CA LYS A 396 4.75 -8.07 11.91
C LYS A 396 6.15 -8.61 11.72
N GLY A 397 7.09 -8.09 12.50
CA GLY A 397 8.26 -8.88 12.85
C GLY A 397 7.70 -10.19 13.41
N VAL A 398 8.27 -11.31 12.98
CA VAL A 398 8.01 -12.58 13.63
C VAL A 398 8.52 -12.43 15.06
N SER A 399 7.68 -11.93 15.96
CA SER A 399 7.86 -12.12 17.39
C SER A 399 7.61 -13.61 17.59
N VAL A 400 8.70 -14.37 17.53
CA VAL A 400 8.69 -15.74 18.01
C VAL A 400 8.39 -15.60 19.49
N LYS A 401 7.12 -15.79 19.87
CA LYS A 401 6.81 -16.20 21.24
C LYS A 401 7.72 -17.39 21.48
N ALA A 402 8.66 -17.25 22.42
CA ALA A 402 9.41 -18.38 22.93
C ALA A 402 8.36 -19.45 23.26
N MET A 403 8.46 -20.61 22.62
CA MET A 403 7.72 -21.78 23.02
C MET A 403 8.22 -22.12 24.43
N THR A 404 7.57 -21.56 25.44
CA THR A 404 7.53 -22.16 26.75
C THR A 404 6.51 -23.27 26.65
N ASP A 405 7.01 -24.51 26.79
CA ASP A 405 6.20 -25.71 26.86
C ASP A 405 5.01 -25.52 27.81
N ASN A 406 3.86 -26.05 27.37
CA ASN A 406 2.54 -26.09 28.00
C ASN A 406 1.53 -25.02 27.55
N ALA A 407 0.83 -25.29 26.46
CA ALA A 407 -0.65 -25.20 26.39
C ALA A 407 -1.18 -25.68 25.03
N SER A 408 -1.97 -26.75 25.09
CA SER A 408 -3.12 -27.14 24.25
C SER A 408 -3.13 -26.80 22.75
N GLU A 409 -3.17 -27.87 21.96
CA GLU A 409 -3.68 -27.94 20.59
C GLU A 409 -4.99 -27.18 20.43
N GLU A 410 -5.02 -26.22 19.51
CA GLU A 410 -6.05 -25.96 18.49
C GLU A 410 -5.71 -24.64 17.75
N ASP A 411 -6.02 -24.59 16.44
CA ASP A 411 -5.81 -23.49 15.49
C ASP A 411 -4.40 -23.25 14.90
N ASN A 412 -3.98 -24.15 14.01
CA ASN A 412 -3.14 -23.81 12.87
C ASN A 412 -3.92 -24.02 11.56
N VAL A 413 -4.60 -22.98 11.09
CA VAL A 413 -5.18 -22.94 9.73
C VAL A 413 -4.04 -22.69 8.74
N TYR A 414 -3.43 -23.76 8.23
CA TYR A 414 -2.65 -23.71 7.01
C TYR A 414 -3.62 -23.61 5.82
N VAL A 415 -3.63 -22.45 5.14
CA VAL A 415 -4.24 -22.37 3.82
C VAL A 415 -3.19 -22.82 2.80
N GLU A 416 -3.21 -24.10 2.45
CA GLU A 416 -2.58 -24.61 1.23
C GLU A 416 -3.23 -23.91 0.03
N VAL A 417 -2.54 -22.94 -0.56
CA VAL A 417 -2.90 -22.42 -1.88
C VAL A 417 -2.40 -23.44 -2.91
N ARG A 418 -3.27 -24.39 -3.27
CA ARG A 418 -3.05 -25.28 -4.40
C ARG A 418 -2.88 -24.47 -5.68
N THR A 419 -1.72 -24.59 -6.31
CA THR A 419 -1.47 -24.08 -7.66
C THR A 419 -2.28 -24.90 -8.66
N PRO A 420 -3.03 -24.31 -9.61
CA PRO A 420 -3.74 -25.09 -10.61
C PRO A 420 -2.73 -25.67 -11.61
N GLY A 421 -2.60 -27.00 -11.64
CA GLY A 421 -1.85 -27.73 -12.67
C GLY A 421 -0.59 -28.44 -12.18
N ALA A 422 -0.74 -29.42 -11.30
CA ALA A 422 0.26 -30.47 -11.13
C ALA A 422 -0.33 -31.76 -11.73
N GLY A 423 -0.14 -31.92 -13.04
CA GLY A 423 -0.36 -33.15 -13.79
C GLY A 423 0.91 -33.44 -14.58
N ASP A 424 1.46 -34.63 -14.32
CA ASP A 424 2.52 -35.38 -14.98
C ASP A 424 3.76 -34.66 -15.54
N VAL A 425 4.88 -35.11 -14.96
CA VAL A 425 6.25 -34.91 -15.39
C VAL A 425 6.44 -35.40 -16.83
N VAL A 426 6.63 -34.46 -17.76
CA VAL A 426 7.33 -34.72 -19.02
C VAL A 426 8.47 -33.73 -19.15
N GLN A 427 9.69 -34.26 -19.07
CA GLN A 427 10.93 -33.54 -19.36
C GLN A 427 10.85 -32.92 -20.76
N THR A 428 10.78 -31.60 -20.82
CA THR A 428 11.14 -30.85 -22.03
C THR A 428 12.15 -29.78 -21.66
N LYS A 429 13.34 -29.88 -22.27
CA LYS A 429 14.40 -28.87 -22.21
C LYS A 429 13.85 -27.53 -22.70
N ALA A 430 13.48 -26.65 -21.78
CA ALA A 430 13.10 -25.28 -22.10
C ALA A 430 14.38 -24.46 -22.36
N ARG A 431 14.66 -24.19 -23.64
CA ARG A 431 15.56 -23.10 -24.05
C ARG A 431 14.95 -21.78 -23.57
N GLY A 432 15.80 -20.97 -22.93
CA GLY A 432 15.45 -19.80 -22.15
C GLY A 432 14.55 -18.78 -22.84
N ALA A 433 13.45 -18.46 -22.17
CA ALA A 433 12.66 -17.25 -22.35
C ALA A 433 12.65 -16.44 -21.03
N GLY A 434 13.80 -16.35 -20.37
CA GLY A 434 14.01 -15.42 -19.26
C GLY A 434 14.21 -14.00 -19.83
N LEU A 435 13.66 -13.00 -19.16
CA LEU A 435 14.01 -11.60 -19.42
C LEU A 435 15.55 -11.45 -19.47
N PRO A 436 16.12 -10.62 -20.36
CA PRO A 436 17.56 -10.43 -20.43
C PRO A 436 18.07 -9.88 -19.09
N PHE A 437 18.66 -10.74 -18.27
CA PHE A 437 19.26 -10.39 -17.00
C PHE A 437 20.76 -10.17 -17.23
N THR A 438 21.29 -9.03 -16.81
CA THR A 438 22.74 -8.78 -16.88
C THR A 438 23.36 -9.28 -15.59
N PRO A 439 24.21 -10.32 -15.63
CA PRO A 439 24.85 -10.86 -14.43
C PRO A 439 25.67 -9.77 -13.76
N SER A 440 25.38 -9.47 -12.50
CA SER A 440 26.05 -8.44 -11.72
C SER A 440 26.43 -8.99 -10.35
N ASN A 441 27.68 -8.79 -9.93
CA ASN A 441 28.13 -9.15 -8.59
C ASN A 441 27.57 -8.12 -7.59
N LEU A 442 27.02 -8.60 -6.47
CA LEU A 442 26.64 -7.76 -5.35
C LEU A 442 27.75 -7.80 -4.30
N CYS A 443 28.39 -6.66 -4.02
CA CYS A 443 29.41 -6.55 -2.98
C CYS A 443 28.89 -5.68 -1.85
N ILE A 444 29.00 -6.18 -0.62
CA ILE A 444 28.75 -5.47 0.62
C ILE A 444 30.09 -5.30 1.30
N LYS A 445 30.42 -4.10 1.75
CA LYS A 445 31.66 -3.82 2.45
C LYS A 445 31.37 -3.02 3.70
N ASP A 446 31.85 -3.53 4.83
CA ASP A 446 31.81 -2.91 6.15
C ASP A 446 30.42 -2.40 6.54
N LEU A 447 29.38 -3.21 6.29
CA LEU A 447 28.00 -2.81 6.54
C LEU A 447 27.68 -2.79 8.04
N GLU A 448 27.36 -1.60 8.53
CA GLU A 448 26.86 -1.35 9.88
C GLU A 448 25.41 -0.88 9.83
N TYR A 449 24.59 -1.34 10.77
CA TYR A 449 23.18 -0.93 10.84
C TYR A 449 22.72 -0.74 12.28
N PHE A 450 22.10 0.39 12.54
CA PHE A 450 21.61 0.84 13.85
C PHE A 450 20.10 1.07 13.79
N VAL A 451 19.39 0.66 14.84
CA VAL A 451 17.95 0.93 15.00
C VAL A 451 17.74 1.69 16.30
N THR A 452 16.98 2.77 16.22
CA THR A 452 16.52 3.53 17.38
C THR A 452 15.32 2.82 18.02
N LEU A 453 15.48 2.42 19.27
CA LEU A 453 14.40 1.85 20.07
C LEU A 453 13.41 2.97 20.49
N PRO A 454 12.15 2.63 20.84
CA PRO A 454 11.20 3.61 21.38
C PRO A 454 11.68 4.31 22.66
N SER A 455 12.67 3.73 23.35
CA SER A 455 13.36 4.31 24.51
C SER A 455 14.36 5.41 24.15
N GLY A 456 14.67 5.62 22.86
CA GLY A 456 15.69 6.56 22.40
C GLY A 456 17.12 5.99 22.32
N GLU A 457 17.33 4.74 22.76
CA GLU A 457 18.63 4.07 22.66
C GLU A 457 18.88 3.52 21.26
N GLU A 458 20.09 3.74 20.74
CA GLU A 458 20.55 3.17 19.47
C GLU A 458 21.09 1.75 19.70
N LYS A 459 20.44 0.75 19.08
CA LYS A 459 20.89 -0.63 19.09
C LYS A 459 21.51 -0.99 17.75
N GLN A 460 22.78 -1.39 17.76
CA GLN A 460 23.45 -1.92 16.57
C GLN A 460 22.99 -3.36 16.30
N LEU A 461 22.48 -3.60 15.09
CA LEU A 461 21.98 -4.91 14.65
C LEU A 461 22.91 -5.64 13.68
N LEU A 462 23.69 -4.90 12.88
CA LEU A 462 24.69 -5.44 11.96
C LEU A 462 26.04 -4.75 12.22
N ARG A 463 27.11 -5.54 12.27
CA ARG A 463 28.45 -5.09 12.68
C ARG A 463 29.49 -5.46 11.61
N GLY A 464 29.84 -4.48 10.76
CA GLY A 464 30.94 -4.61 9.79
C GLY A 464 30.79 -5.77 8.80
N ILE A 465 29.57 -6.04 8.32
CA ILE A 465 29.30 -7.17 7.42
C ILE A 465 29.92 -6.89 6.03
N THR A 466 30.86 -7.73 5.62
CA THR A 466 31.49 -7.69 4.28
C THR A 466 31.22 -8.98 3.52
N ALA A 467 30.46 -8.91 2.44
CA ALA A 467 30.00 -10.06 1.66
C ALA A 467 30.10 -9.82 0.14
N HIS A 468 30.12 -10.91 -0.63
CA HIS A 468 30.22 -10.87 -2.09
C HIS A 468 29.34 -11.96 -2.70
N PHE A 469 28.40 -11.58 -3.56
CA PHE A 469 27.49 -12.52 -4.21
C PHE A 469 27.71 -12.50 -5.71
N GLU A 470 27.96 -13.66 -6.29
CA GLU A 470 28.13 -13.84 -7.73
C GLU A 470 26.79 -14.14 -8.41
N PRO A 471 26.54 -13.60 -9.61
CA PRO A 471 25.37 -13.92 -10.39
C PRO A 471 25.38 -15.39 -10.80
N GLY A 472 24.21 -16.04 -10.70
CA GLY A 472 24.06 -17.46 -11.02
C GLY A 472 24.35 -18.41 -9.86
N ARG A 473 24.76 -17.88 -8.69
CA ARG A 473 24.89 -18.66 -7.45
C ARG A 473 23.73 -18.44 -6.50
N MET A 474 23.31 -19.50 -5.83
CA MET A 474 22.33 -19.47 -4.75
C MET A 474 23.04 -19.45 -3.40
N VAL A 475 22.84 -18.40 -2.61
CA VAL A 475 23.51 -18.24 -1.30
C VAL A 475 22.52 -18.43 -0.16
N ALA A 476 22.81 -19.35 0.76
CA ALA A 476 22.00 -19.59 1.94
C ALA A 476 22.34 -18.59 3.05
N LEU A 477 21.35 -17.85 3.58
CA LEU A 477 21.54 -17.01 4.76
C LEU A 477 21.18 -17.79 6.04
N MET A 478 22.18 -18.12 6.85
CA MET A 478 22.06 -18.96 8.05
C MET A 478 22.48 -18.22 9.33
N GLY A 479 21.98 -18.69 10.47
CA GLY A 479 22.27 -18.11 11.78
C GLY A 479 21.17 -18.36 12.80
N ALA A 480 21.48 -18.23 14.09
CA ALA A 480 20.52 -18.38 15.18
C ALA A 480 19.39 -17.33 15.11
N THR A 481 18.28 -17.58 15.80
CA THR A 481 17.18 -16.61 15.92
C THR A 481 17.70 -15.31 16.55
N GLY A 482 17.37 -14.15 15.97
CA GLY A 482 17.87 -12.86 16.44
C GLY A 482 19.26 -12.46 15.92
N ALA A 483 19.94 -13.30 15.14
CA ALA A 483 21.28 -13.02 14.61
C ALA A 483 21.38 -11.86 13.59
N GLY A 484 20.27 -11.21 13.21
CA GLY A 484 20.26 -10.12 12.23
C GLY A 484 19.96 -10.52 10.78
N LYS A 485 19.54 -11.78 10.52
CA LYS A 485 19.25 -12.28 9.16
C LYS A 485 18.22 -11.44 8.38
N THR A 486 17.05 -11.21 8.96
CA THR A 486 15.99 -10.42 8.32
C THR A 486 16.43 -8.97 8.13
N THR A 487 17.12 -8.41 9.12
CA THR A 487 17.69 -7.07 9.04
C THR A 487 18.70 -6.94 7.91
N LEU A 488 19.59 -7.92 7.73
CA LEU A 488 20.53 -7.95 6.60
C LEU A 488 19.80 -8.01 5.26
N MET A 489 18.78 -8.86 5.14
CA MET A 489 17.98 -8.94 3.91
C MET A 489 17.23 -7.65 3.60
N ASP A 490 16.66 -7.00 4.62
CA ASP A 490 15.96 -5.73 4.46
C ASP A 490 16.92 -4.62 4.01
N VAL A 491 18.11 -4.54 4.62
CA VAL A 491 19.14 -3.55 4.27
C VAL A 491 19.70 -3.78 2.85
N ILE A 492 19.84 -5.05 2.43
CA ILE A 492 20.28 -5.38 1.06
C ILE A 492 19.18 -5.12 0.03
N ALA A 493 17.91 -5.35 0.38
CA ALA A 493 16.77 -5.18 -0.52
C ALA A 493 16.46 -3.70 -0.82
N GLY A 494 16.93 -2.78 0.03
CA GLY A 494 16.76 -1.33 -0.11
C GLY A 494 15.56 -0.78 0.65
#